data_AF-A0ABD3M5G1-F1
#
_entry.id   AF-A0ABD3M5G1-F1
#
_cell.length_a   1.000
_cell.length_b   1.000
_cell.length_c   1.000
_cell.angle_alpha   90.00
_cell.angle_beta   90.00
_cell.angle_gamma   90.00
#
_symmetry.space_group_name_H-M   'P 1'
#
loop_
_entity.id
_entity.type
_entity.pdbx_description
1 polymer ?
#
loop_
_entity_poly.entity_id
_entity_poly.type
_entity_poly.pdbx_seq_one_letter_code
_entity_poly.pdbx_strand_id
1 'polypeptide(L)'
;MTTMTRGPMNPILSPRMRSSRRLPFTLLASLFVIGNSIVVVFAQVATTTTTAASTTTTDANTNTTESTSANDDDPSCFSLSTSEKDCLLTITSNLCEWVYDDTGNGLCQEVTSTTTTSTILSTYLPENYQYIRPPRNEIRYTPWNELSRDLQVLATGSLRYTKSTWDNLGTNSIEQLRYDDLSAEQKELAKALGFEDDISWNCWQNHWESFSWAQLYSLQLTPYLNSIGWTSSGWNEQYTNPPITRKSSWLELSVEQRLNATELCFDRTSYDRLDLVSYGTGYPIAIPSLRFTPWKEIIADNNATRLELLQQTLGYDELTWNVLRLAAVEQKGWHELTPNESNAVNDVFGLDDAGWDCWMNHYDSYSWSDLMNSGTDAHFIGLGWSESSWEDVEGEIDPPESEGKLWDELNEMEQYHATELCYIQENWDRIDMTSNHGPFPYPKPKLRYTVWKDLPSEKQQVAQSDMLYDERTWDDTGLADIERRSWEDLTDYQKAVAIYLGMYQRTWDCFQNVRPHYRATLWDELPLNVSHAAIKLGWDEYLWSGSSSNPEAYGRRWDQLREEEQSAATVMCYFNVSWPGDGNTINLWDQYNDAYKQSVSGMVLSSVFALSVLMMSR
;
A
#
# COMPACT_ATOMS: atom_id res chain seq x y z
N MET A 1 -4.20 61.66 11.49
CA MET A 1 -4.20 60.96 12.79
C MET A 1 -5.42 60.04 12.76
N THR A 2 -5.29 58.71 12.77
CA THR A 2 -4.06 57.91 12.95
C THR A 2 -4.06 56.73 11.96
N THR A 3 -2.91 56.43 11.39
CA THR A 3 -2.70 55.34 10.43
C THR A 3 -2.50 54.01 11.17
N MET A 4 -3.18 52.95 10.73
CA MET A 4 -2.75 51.58 11.00
C MET A 4 -2.34 50.92 9.68
N THR A 5 -1.04 50.74 9.53
CA THR A 5 -0.42 49.95 8.46
C THR A 5 -0.62 48.46 8.75
N ARG A 6 -1.26 47.72 7.83
CA ARG A 6 -1.06 46.27 7.79
C ARG A 6 0.39 46.00 7.38
N GLY A 7 1.12 45.21 8.17
CA GLY A 7 2.42 44.70 7.77
C GLY A 7 2.29 43.61 6.70
N PRO A 8 3.38 43.28 5.99
CA PRO A 8 3.40 42.10 5.12
C PRO A 8 3.23 40.83 5.95
N MET A 9 2.62 39.81 5.36
CA MET A 9 2.71 38.44 5.88
C MET A 9 4.16 37.96 5.67
N ASN A 10 4.74 37.29 6.67
CA ASN A 10 5.98 36.55 6.45
C ASN A 10 5.66 35.32 5.58
N PRO A 11 6.45 35.02 4.54
CA PRO A 11 6.44 33.69 3.95
C PRO A 11 6.99 32.72 5.00
N ILE A 12 6.18 31.74 5.40
CA ILE A 12 6.68 30.56 6.10
C ILE A 12 7.39 29.70 5.05
N LEU A 13 8.58 29.19 5.38
CA LEU A 13 9.39 28.37 4.48
C LEU A 13 8.66 27.06 4.18
N SER A 14 8.75 26.57 2.94
CA SER A 14 8.18 25.27 2.53
C SER A 14 9.31 24.25 2.31
N PRO A 15 9.36 23.20 3.14
CA PRO A 15 10.07 21.93 2.88
C PRO A 15 9.06 20.77 2.74
N ARG A 16 9.27 19.70 1.97
CA ARG A 16 10.25 19.41 0.90
C ARG A 16 9.48 18.65 -0.19
N MET A 17 9.49 19.14 -1.44
CA MET A 17 9.25 18.26 -2.59
C MET A 17 10.61 17.82 -3.12
N ARG A 18 10.92 16.51 -3.03
CA ARG A 18 12.15 15.91 -3.55
C ARG A 18 11.85 15.15 -4.85
N SER A 19 11.96 15.87 -5.97
CA SER A 19 12.30 15.24 -7.26
C SER A 19 13.81 15.44 -7.52
N SER A 20 14.45 14.50 -8.24
CA SER A 20 15.91 14.48 -8.38
C SER A 20 16.44 15.68 -9.19
N ARG A 21 17.56 16.29 -8.77
CA ARG A 21 18.14 17.45 -9.47
C ARG A 21 19.25 17.05 -10.44
N ARG A 22 18.86 16.55 -11.62
CA ARG A 22 19.80 16.30 -12.73
C ARG A 22 20.26 17.58 -13.42
N LEU A 23 21.22 18.29 -12.81
CA LEU A 23 22.01 19.31 -13.51
C LEU A 23 22.96 18.63 -14.54
N PRO A 24 23.04 19.13 -15.79
CA PRO A 24 23.87 18.50 -16.82
C PRO A 24 25.37 18.69 -16.55
N PHE A 25 26.06 17.60 -16.20
CA PHE A 25 27.50 17.57 -15.93
C PHE A 25 28.33 18.16 -17.08
N THR A 26 28.79 19.40 -16.91
CA THR A 26 29.72 20.04 -17.85
C THR A 26 31.14 19.57 -17.54
N LEU A 27 31.56 18.49 -18.20
CA LEU A 27 32.76 17.72 -17.85
C LEU A 27 34.06 18.49 -18.16
N LEU A 28 34.54 19.29 -17.20
CA LEU A 28 35.77 20.10 -17.28
C LEU A 28 37.06 19.26 -17.19
N ALA A 29 37.28 18.43 -18.21
CA ALA A 29 38.50 17.64 -18.36
C ALA A 29 39.73 18.55 -18.59
N SER A 30 40.55 18.73 -17.56
CA SER A 30 41.81 19.48 -17.64
C SER A 30 42.93 18.65 -18.30
N LEU A 31 43.01 18.69 -19.63
CA LEU A 31 44.10 18.02 -20.37
C LEU A 31 45.46 18.70 -20.11
N PHE A 32 46.39 17.94 -19.54
CA PHE A 32 47.83 18.22 -19.63
C PHE A 32 48.46 17.38 -20.74
N VAL A 33 48.93 18.05 -21.80
CA VAL A 33 49.64 17.42 -22.92
C VAL A 33 51.14 17.47 -22.68
N ILE A 34 51.79 16.32 -22.52
CA ILE A 34 53.25 16.18 -22.48
C ILE A 34 53.69 15.20 -23.57
N GLY A 35 53.75 15.71 -24.81
CA GLY A 35 54.07 14.91 -26.00
C GLY A 35 52.90 14.07 -26.52
N ASN A 36 53.21 13.07 -27.35
CA ASN A 36 52.24 12.32 -28.15
C ASN A 36 51.56 11.17 -27.38
N SER A 37 51.19 11.37 -26.11
CA SER A 37 50.44 10.38 -25.32
C SER A 37 49.62 11.08 -24.23
N ILE A 38 48.35 10.68 -24.10
CA ILE A 38 47.47 11.12 -23.01
C ILE A 38 47.56 10.07 -21.90
N VAL A 39 47.75 10.52 -20.66
CA VAL A 39 47.73 9.67 -19.47
C VAL A 39 46.65 10.20 -18.53
N VAL A 40 45.67 9.35 -18.21
CA VAL A 40 44.66 9.62 -17.19
C VAL A 40 45.12 8.97 -15.89
N VAL A 41 45.12 9.73 -14.79
CA VAL A 41 45.50 9.24 -13.46
C VAL A 41 44.31 9.39 -12.53
N PHE A 42 43.80 8.26 -12.05
CA PHE A 42 42.86 8.21 -10.93
C PHE A 42 43.64 8.00 -9.64
N ALA A 43 43.35 8.80 -8.60
CA ALA A 43 43.94 8.66 -7.29
C ALA A 43 42.84 8.21 -6.30
N GLN A 44 43.05 7.06 -5.66
CA GLN A 44 42.09 6.48 -4.72
C GLN A 44 42.69 6.56 -3.31
N VAL A 45 42.01 7.26 -2.40
CA VAL A 45 42.47 7.45 -1.01
C VAL A 45 41.77 6.42 -0.12
N ALA A 46 42.55 5.57 0.54
CA ALA A 46 42.06 4.62 1.52
C ALA A 46 42.55 5.00 2.92
N THR A 47 41.63 5.37 3.81
CA THR A 47 41.90 5.66 5.23
C THR A 47 41.54 4.46 6.09
N THR A 48 42.54 3.85 6.73
CA THR A 48 42.35 2.83 7.77
C THR A 48 42.59 3.43 9.15
N THR A 49 41.70 3.16 10.10
CA THR A 49 41.82 3.61 11.50
C THR A 49 41.70 2.42 12.44
N THR A 50 42.84 2.04 13.03
CA THR A 50 42.91 1.09 14.14
C THR A 50 43.11 1.82 15.46
N THR A 51 42.33 1.48 16.49
CA THR A 51 42.60 1.83 17.90
C THR A 51 42.30 0.61 18.78
N ALA A 52 43.01 0.46 19.90
CA ALA A 52 42.99 -0.76 20.71
C ALA A 52 43.24 -0.50 22.20
N ALA A 53 42.60 -1.32 23.06
CA ALA A 53 42.84 -1.49 24.51
C ALA A 53 42.56 -0.23 25.39
N SER A 54 42.34 -0.32 26.73
CA SER A 54 42.79 -1.37 27.66
C SER A 54 42.05 -1.40 29.02
N THR A 55 41.75 -2.62 29.51
CA THR A 55 41.88 -3.14 30.92
C THR A 55 41.18 -2.52 32.16
N THR A 56 40.49 -3.42 32.91
CA THR A 56 40.47 -3.63 34.40
C THR A 56 39.79 -2.61 35.34
N THR A 57 39.16 -2.92 36.49
CA THR A 57 38.68 -4.15 37.25
C THR A 57 37.69 -3.66 38.37
N THR A 58 37.18 -4.34 39.43
CA THR A 58 37.42 -5.63 40.16
C THR A 58 36.23 -5.94 41.11
N ASP A 59 35.96 -7.23 41.42
CA ASP A 59 35.46 -7.81 42.71
C ASP A 59 34.13 -7.35 43.40
N ALA A 60 33.44 -8.10 44.29
CA ALA A 60 33.34 -9.56 44.59
C ALA A 60 32.22 -9.84 45.66
N ASN A 61 32.01 -11.12 46.02
CA ASN A 61 31.17 -11.71 47.10
C ASN A 61 29.62 -11.69 46.89
N THR A 62 28.78 -12.73 47.08
CA THR A 62 28.75 -14.09 47.70
C THR A 62 28.06 -14.22 49.07
N ASN A 63 26.99 -15.04 49.12
CA ASN A 63 26.56 -16.03 50.14
C ASN A 63 25.24 -16.67 49.62
N THR A 64 25.03 -17.99 49.47
CA THR A 64 24.96 -19.13 50.44
C THR A 64 23.84 -18.95 51.48
N THR A 65 22.99 -19.94 51.82
CA THR A 65 23.23 -21.40 52.05
C THR A 65 21.98 -22.30 51.92
N GLU A 66 22.18 -23.59 51.57
CA GLU A 66 21.51 -24.81 52.11
C GLU A 66 19.97 -25.06 51.95
N SER A 67 19.42 -26.28 52.06
CA SER A 67 19.89 -27.67 51.80
C SER A 67 18.72 -28.70 51.93
N THR A 68 18.97 -30.01 51.66
CA THR A 68 18.10 -31.20 51.93
C THR A 68 16.78 -31.34 51.13
N SER A 69 16.24 -32.53 50.85
CA SER A 69 16.76 -33.92 50.82
C SER A 69 15.84 -34.81 49.96
N ALA A 70 16.31 -35.99 49.54
CA ALA A 70 15.55 -36.95 48.74
C ALA A 70 14.54 -37.80 49.55
N ASN A 71 13.56 -38.39 48.86
CA ASN A 71 13.17 -39.81 48.96
C ASN A 71 12.12 -40.16 47.89
N ASP A 72 12.16 -41.40 47.40
CA ASP A 72 11.05 -42.06 46.70
C ASP A 72 9.98 -42.56 47.70
N ASP A 73 8.71 -42.67 47.28
CA ASP A 73 7.88 -43.87 47.41
C ASP A 73 6.44 -43.67 46.87
N ASP A 74 5.81 -44.75 46.40
CA ASP A 74 4.42 -44.84 45.91
C ASP A 74 3.39 -44.81 47.07
N PRO A 75 2.14 -44.34 46.82
CA PRO A 75 1.02 -45.22 47.17
C PRO A 75 -0.20 -45.19 46.22
N SER A 76 -0.35 -46.26 45.45
CA SER A 76 -1.52 -47.17 45.42
C SER A 76 -2.97 -46.62 45.43
N CYS A 77 -3.74 -47.11 44.43
CA CYS A 77 -5.18 -47.02 44.20
C CYS A 77 -6.17 -47.09 45.40
N PHE A 78 -7.38 -46.54 45.22
CA PHE A 78 -8.57 -46.93 46.01
C PHE A 78 -9.88 -47.08 45.20
N SER A 79 -10.53 -48.23 45.37
CA SER A 79 -11.93 -48.64 45.11
C SER A 79 -12.82 -47.97 44.04
N LEU A 80 -13.16 -48.79 43.04
CA LEU A 80 -14.30 -48.76 42.10
C LEU A 80 -15.67 -48.27 42.64
N SER A 81 -16.46 -47.67 41.74
CA SER A 81 -17.92 -47.92 41.62
C SER A 81 -18.35 -47.92 40.14
N THR A 82 -19.54 -48.44 39.80
CA THR A 82 -19.80 -49.01 38.46
C THR A 82 -20.83 -48.28 37.59
N SER A 83 -20.41 -47.81 36.40
CA SER A 83 -21.22 -47.84 35.17
C SER A 83 -20.37 -47.64 33.90
N GLU A 84 -20.56 -48.54 32.93
CA GLU A 84 -20.13 -48.58 31.51
C GLU A 84 -19.25 -47.46 30.86
N LYS A 85 -18.26 -47.92 30.06
CA LYS A 85 -17.61 -47.26 28.88
C LYS A 85 -16.81 -45.97 29.19
N ASP A 86 -15.48 -45.93 29.04
CA ASP A 86 -14.66 -46.46 27.94
C ASP A 86 -13.26 -46.94 28.37
N CYS A 87 -12.56 -47.67 27.48
CA CYS A 87 -11.18 -48.12 27.69
C CYS A 87 -10.16 -47.15 27.07
N LEU A 88 -9.51 -46.36 27.93
CA LEU A 88 -8.28 -45.65 27.58
C LEU A 88 -7.15 -46.66 27.31
N LEU A 89 -6.85 -46.87 26.03
CA LEU A 89 -5.77 -47.76 25.61
C LEU A 89 -4.50 -46.93 25.35
N THR A 90 -3.58 -46.95 26.31
CA THR A 90 -2.27 -46.29 26.19
C THR A 90 -1.45 -46.98 25.09
N ILE A 91 -1.34 -46.35 23.91
CA ILE A 91 -0.56 -46.89 22.80
C ILE A 91 0.94 -46.69 23.09
N THR A 92 1.50 -47.63 23.85
CA THR A 92 2.88 -48.04 23.61
C THR A 92 2.88 -48.91 22.36
N SER A 93 3.75 -48.60 21.41
CA SER A 93 3.69 -49.17 20.06
C SER A 93 4.19 -50.62 20.03
N ASN A 94 3.27 -51.59 20.01
CA ASN A 94 3.51 -52.96 19.56
C ASN A 94 2.27 -53.46 18.82
N LEU A 95 2.45 -53.91 17.57
CA LEU A 95 1.37 -54.51 16.77
C LEU A 95 1.37 -56.03 16.96
N CYS A 96 0.25 -56.55 17.48
CA CYS A 96 0.00 -57.99 17.59
C CYS A 96 -1.16 -58.38 16.68
N GLU A 97 -1.02 -59.47 15.95
CA GLU A 97 -2.08 -60.02 15.11
C GLU A 97 -2.82 -61.14 15.86
N TRP A 98 -4.14 -61.18 15.73
CA TRP A 98 -5.00 -62.19 16.36
C TRP A 98 -5.23 -63.36 15.41
N VAL A 99 -4.60 -64.50 15.69
CA VAL A 99 -4.85 -65.74 14.96
C VAL A 99 -5.87 -66.57 15.74
N TYR A 100 -6.94 -66.99 15.06
CA TYR A 100 -7.97 -67.87 15.60
C TYR A 100 -7.77 -69.31 15.11
N ASP A 101 -8.04 -70.29 15.98
CA ASP A 101 -8.14 -71.70 15.59
C ASP A 101 -9.54 -72.05 15.03
N ASP A 102 -9.65 -73.24 14.43
CA ASP A 102 -10.90 -73.78 13.87
C ASP A 102 -12.02 -74.01 14.93
N THR A 103 -11.76 -73.74 16.22
CA THR A 103 -12.75 -73.77 17.31
C THR A 103 -13.18 -72.39 17.79
N GLY A 104 -12.60 -71.32 17.23
CA GLY A 104 -12.96 -69.93 17.50
C GLY A 104 -12.24 -69.29 18.69
N ASN A 105 -11.21 -69.94 19.24
CA ASN A 105 -10.35 -69.31 20.26
C ASN A 105 -9.17 -68.60 19.58
N GLY A 106 -8.86 -67.39 20.04
CA GLY A 106 -7.81 -66.54 19.47
C GLY A 106 -6.62 -66.35 20.40
N LEU A 107 -5.44 -66.12 19.81
CA LEU A 107 -4.21 -65.70 20.51
C LEU A 107 -3.51 -64.57 19.73
N CYS A 108 -2.97 -63.60 20.48
CA CYS A 108 -2.02 -62.62 19.94
C CYS A 108 -0.68 -63.28 19.64
N GLN A 109 -0.07 -62.95 18.49
CA GLN A 109 1.35 -63.15 18.23
C GLN A 109 2.00 -61.84 17.79
N GLU A 110 3.26 -61.63 18.18
CA GLU A 110 4.05 -60.44 17.82
C GLU A 110 4.57 -60.56 16.39
N VAL A 111 4.26 -59.56 15.54
CA VAL A 111 4.60 -59.60 14.11
C VAL A 111 6.02 -59.08 13.87
N THR A 112 6.99 -60.00 13.82
CA THR A 112 8.40 -59.68 13.52
C THR A 112 8.69 -59.68 12.01
N SER A 113 8.16 -58.69 11.29
CA SER A 113 8.48 -58.50 9.85
C SER A 113 8.75 -57.03 9.49
N THR A 114 10.01 -56.72 9.19
CA THR A 114 10.38 -55.55 8.40
C THR A 114 9.92 -55.73 6.94
N THR A 115 9.02 -54.87 6.44
CA THR A 115 9.01 -54.26 5.08
C THR A 115 7.60 -53.68 4.75
N THR A 116 7.57 -52.42 4.31
CA THR A 116 6.43 -51.69 3.67
C THR A 116 5.03 -51.76 4.28
N THR A 117 4.71 -50.78 5.15
CA THR A 117 3.34 -50.24 5.27
C THR A 117 3.36 -48.70 5.43
N SER A 118 4.06 -48.00 4.53
CA SER A 118 4.11 -46.53 4.48
C SER A 118 3.47 -45.97 3.21
N THR A 119 2.22 -46.39 3.00
CA THR A 119 1.19 -45.93 2.05
C THR A 119 -0.10 -46.55 2.59
N ILE A 120 -1.22 -45.86 2.76
CA ILE A 120 -1.71 -44.70 2.01
C ILE A 120 -2.19 -43.60 2.97
N LEU A 121 -1.39 -42.55 3.20
CA LEU A 121 -1.90 -41.20 3.48
C LEU A 121 -0.86 -40.09 3.21
N SER A 122 0.00 -40.29 2.20
CA SER A 122 0.72 -39.18 1.56
C SER A 122 -0.06 -38.78 0.32
N THR A 123 -0.67 -37.60 0.33
CA THR A 123 -0.90 -36.86 -0.91
C THR A 123 0.44 -36.54 -1.56
N TYR A 124 0.46 -36.37 -2.88
CA TYR A 124 1.71 -36.19 -3.63
C TYR A 124 2.28 -34.78 -3.39
N LEU A 125 3.25 -34.66 -2.48
CA LEU A 125 4.22 -33.57 -2.50
C LEU A 125 5.48 -34.07 -3.24
N PRO A 126 6.00 -33.35 -4.24
CA PRO A 126 7.22 -33.77 -4.95
C PRO A 126 8.45 -33.78 -4.04
N GLU A 127 9.48 -34.55 -4.41
CA GLU A 127 10.73 -34.69 -3.62
C GLU A 127 11.51 -33.37 -3.44
N ASN A 128 11.11 -32.30 -4.12
CA ASN A 128 11.61 -30.94 -3.94
C ASN A 128 10.48 -29.92 -3.63
N TYR A 129 9.42 -30.32 -2.92
CA TYR A 129 8.39 -29.38 -2.46
C TYR A 129 8.99 -28.39 -1.46
N GLN A 130 9.27 -27.17 -1.92
CA GLN A 130 9.56 -26.02 -1.07
C GLN A 130 8.25 -25.26 -0.86
N TYR A 131 7.99 -24.85 0.38
CA TYR A 131 6.89 -23.93 0.65
C TYR A 131 7.17 -22.57 0.00
N ILE A 132 6.15 -22.02 -0.67
CA ILE A 132 6.13 -20.65 -1.16
C ILE A 132 4.82 -20.06 -0.66
N ARG A 133 4.89 -18.90 -0.01
CA ARG A 133 3.70 -18.19 0.46
C ARG A 133 2.82 -17.85 -0.75
N PRO A 134 1.51 -18.17 -0.71
CA PRO A 134 0.60 -17.84 -1.80
C PRO A 134 0.34 -16.33 -1.84
N PRO A 135 0.22 -15.70 -3.03
CA PRO A 135 -0.13 -14.29 -3.15
C PRO A 135 -1.39 -13.91 -2.34
N ARG A 136 -1.45 -12.65 -1.90
CA ARG A 136 -2.49 -12.17 -1.01
C ARG A 136 -3.88 -12.15 -1.65
N ASN A 137 -4.86 -12.71 -0.94
CA ASN A 137 -6.26 -12.65 -1.35
C ASN A 137 -6.89 -11.30 -0.91
N GLU A 138 -6.69 -10.27 -1.73
CA GLU A 138 -7.25 -8.93 -1.48
C GLU A 138 -8.78 -8.92 -1.31
N ILE A 139 -9.50 -9.84 -1.98
CA ILE A 139 -10.96 -9.92 -1.84
C ILE A 139 -11.32 -10.24 -0.39
N ARG A 140 -10.70 -11.24 0.26
CA ARG A 140 -11.06 -11.63 1.64
C ARG A 140 -10.82 -10.51 2.66
N TYR A 141 -9.86 -9.64 2.42
CA TYR A 141 -9.50 -8.52 3.29
C TYR A 141 -10.13 -7.18 2.85
N THR A 142 -10.97 -7.18 1.82
CA THR A 142 -11.85 -6.05 1.48
C THR A 142 -13.04 -6.00 2.45
N PRO A 143 -13.33 -4.88 3.14
CA PRO A 143 -14.53 -4.73 3.96
C PRO A 143 -15.84 -5.05 3.22
N TRP A 144 -16.82 -5.64 3.91
CA TRP A 144 -18.06 -6.11 3.29
C TRP A 144 -18.82 -5.03 2.50
N ASN A 145 -18.73 -3.77 2.94
CA ASN A 145 -19.41 -2.64 2.30
C ASN A 145 -18.80 -2.27 0.93
N GLU A 146 -17.51 -2.52 0.73
CA GLU A 146 -16.77 -2.18 -0.49
C GLU A 146 -16.79 -3.33 -1.52
N LEU A 147 -17.04 -4.56 -1.08
CA LEU A 147 -17.30 -5.70 -1.97
C LEU A 147 -18.38 -5.37 -3.01
N SER A 148 -18.13 -5.74 -4.26
CA SER A 148 -19.15 -5.70 -5.32
C SER A 148 -20.37 -6.54 -4.92
N ARG A 149 -21.54 -6.18 -5.46
CA ARG A 149 -22.79 -6.84 -5.06
C ARG A 149 -22.79 -8.34 -5.39
N ASP A 150 -22.07 -8.75 -6.43
CA ASP A 150 -21.94 -10.15 -6.82
C ASP A 150 -21.02 -10.92 -5.87
N LEU A 151 -19.90 -10.31 -5.44
CA LEU A 151 -19.01 -10.88 -4.41
C LEU A 151 -19.74 -11.08 -3.07
N GLN A 152 -20.55 -10.11 -2.63
CA GLN A 152 -21.41 -10.25 -1.45
C GLN A 152 -22.37 -11.44 -1.58
N VAL A 153 -22.96 -11.67 -2.77
CA VAL A 153 -23.88 -12.79 -3.02
C VAL A 153 -23.15 -14.14 -3.03
N LEU A 154 -21.97 -14.21 -3.66
CA LEU A 154 -21.11 -15.41 -3.65
C LEU A 154 -20.72 -15.80 -2.22
N ALA A 155 -20.25 -14.83 -1.42
CA ALA A 155 -19.88 -15.02 -0.02
C ALA A 155 -21.09 -15.45 0.85
N THR A 156 -22.27 -14.86 0.63
CA THR A 156 -23.52 -15.22 1.35
C THR A 156 -24.00 -16.65 1.05
N GLY A 157 -23.57 -17.26 -0.06
CA GLY A 157 -24.01 -18.57 -0.55
C GLY A 157 -23.55 -19.75 0.30
N SER A 158 -22.96 -20.78 -0.31
CA SER A 158 -22.55 -21.99 0.42
C SER A 158 -21.30 -21.80 1.32
N LEU A 159 -20.66 -20.62 1.27
CA LEU A 159 -19.67 -20.16 2.26
C LEU A 159 -20.33 -19.47 3.48
N ARG A 160 -21.62 -19.11 3.39
CA ARG A 160 -22.49 -18.62 4.49
C ARG A 160 -22.00 -17.38 5.23
N TYR A 161 -21.24 -16.53 4.57
CA TYR A 161 -20.84 -15.26 5.17
C TYR A 161 -22.03 -14.33 5.41
N THR A 162 -21.90 -13.54 6.46
CA THR A 162 -22.71 -12.36 6.74
C THR A 162 -21.75 -11.19 6.87
N LYS A 163 -22.24 -9.94 6.81
CA LYS A 163 -21.38 -8.76 7.06
C LYS A 163 -20.54 -8.94 8.35
N SER A 164 -21.19 -9.27 9.46
CA SER A 164 -20.52 -9.44 10.75
C SER A 164 -19.49 -10.57 10.75
N THR A 165 -19.74 -11.68 10.04
CA THR A 165 -18.81 -12.82 10.01
C THR A 165 -17.79 -12.75 8.87
N TRP A 166 -17.85 -11.72 8.03
CA TRP A 166 -16.83 -11.36 7.06
C TRP A 166 -15.86 -10.35 7.66
N ASP A 167 -16.38 -9.24 8.20
CA ASP A 167 -15.60 -8.14 8.77
C ASP A 167 -14.88 -8.54 10.08
N ASN A 168 -15.27 -9.63 10.73
CA ASN A 168 -14.62 -10.15 11.94
C ASN A 168 -13.99 -11.52 11.64
N LEU A 169 -12.67 -11.54 11.45
CA LEU A 169 -11.92 -12.72 11.00
C LEU A 169 -12.00 -13.89 12.01
N GLY A 170 -11.99 -15.12 11.52
CA GLY A 170 -12.08 -16.35 12.31
C GLY A 170 -13.48 -16.66 12.88
N THR A 171 -14.50 -15.84 12.61
CA THR A 171 -15.84 -16.00 13.22
C THR A 171 -16.82 -16.80 12.36
N ASN A 172 -16.62 -16.92 11.04
CA ASN A 172 -17.39 -17.84 10.22
C ASN A 172 -16.83 -19.27 10.38
N SER A 173 -17.72 -20.27 10.56
CA SER A 173 -17.32 -21.66 10.70
C SER A 173 -16.66 -22.27 9.46
N ILE A 174 -16.81 -21.63 8.29
CA ILE A 174 -16.08 -22.02 7.07
C ILE A 174 -14.56 -21.84 7.23
N GLU A 175 -14.12 -20.86 8.02
CA GLU A 175 -12.71 -20.47 8.19
C GLU A 175 -11.91 -21.47 9.03
N GLN A 176 -12.58 -22.45 9.63
CA GLN A 176 -11.96 -23.52 10.42
C GLN A 176 -11.72 -24.80 9.58
N LEU A 177 -12.16 -24.82 8.31
CA LEU A 177 -12.02 -25.97 7.42
C LEU A 177 -10.74 -25.86 6.57
N ARG A 178 -10.09 -27.00 6.35
CA ARG A 178 -9.07 -27.12 5.29
C ARG A 178 -9.75 -26.98 3.95
N TYR A 179 -9.00 -26.56 2.93
CA TYR A 179 -9.52 -26.56 1.56
C TYR A 179 -10.06 -27.94 1.18
N ASP A 180 -9.37 -29.02 1.53
CA ASP A 180 -9.82 -30.37 1.20
C ASP A 180 -11.18 -30.76 1.78
N ASP A 181 -11.50 -30.27 2.99
CA ASP A 181 -12.76 -30.52 3.69
C ASP A 181 -13.96 -29.71 3.11
N LEU A 182 -13.70 -28.75 2.22
CA LEU A 182 -14.74 -28.00 1.50
C LEU A 182 -15.49 -28.88 0.49
N SER A 183 -16.80 -28.65 0.39
CA SER A 183 -17.61 -29.23 -0.70
C SER A 183 -17.16 -28.71 -2.07
N ALA A 184 -17.47 -29.44 -3.15
CA ALA A 184 -17.15 -28.99 -4.51
C ALA A 184 -17.74 -27.61 -4.84
N GLU A 185 -18.95 -27.31 -4.34
CA GLU A 185 -19.58 -25.99 -4.49
C GLU A 185 -18.82 -24.90 -3.71
N GLN A 186 -18.35 -25.22 -2.50
CA GLN A 186 -17.55 -24.30 -1.69
C GLN A 186 -16.16 -24.05 -2.31
N LYS A 187 -15.53 -25.05 -2.95
CA LYS A 187 -14.27 -24.89 -3.68
C LYS A 187 -14.41 -23.96 -4.90
N GLU A 188 -15.51 -24.06 -5.65
CA GLU A 188 -15.75 -23.14 -6.78
C GLU A 188 -16.11 -21.72 -6.31
N LEU A 189 -16.86 -21.57 -5.21
CA LEU A 189 -17.10 -20.26 -4.59
C LEU A 189 -15.81 -19.64 -4.01
N ALA A 190 -14.91 -20.45 -3.44
CA ALA A 190 -13.63 -19.98 -2.93
C ALA A 190 -12.75 -19.41 -4.06
N LYS A 191 -12.66 -20.10 -5.20
CA LYS A 191 -11.99 -19.59 -6.42
C LYS A 191 -12.61 -18.29 -6.93
N ALA A 192 -13.94 -18.20 -6.92
CA ALA A 192 -14.65 -16.97 -7.29
C ALA A 192 -14.45 -15.80 -6.30
N LEU A 193 -13.86 -16.07 -5.12
CA LEU A 193 -13.40 -15.09 -4.14
C LEU A 193 -11.85 -15.04 -4.05
N GLY A 194 -11.12 -15.46 -5.10
CA GLY A 194 -9.66 -15.29 -5.18
C GLY A 194 -8.79 -16.38 -4.53
N PHE A 195 -9.38 -17.47 -3.99
CA PHE A 195 -8.61 -18.61 -3.50
C PHE A 195 -8.38 -19.62 -4.65
N GLU A 196 -7.28 -19.44 -5.40
CA GLU A 196 -6.99 -20.21 -6.61
C GLU A 196 -6.81 -21.71 -6.37
N ASP A 197 -6.26 -22.09 -5.22
CA ASP A 197 -5.81 -23.44 -4.87
C ASP A 197 -6.01 -23.77 -3.38
N ASP A 198 -5.45 -24.90 -2.92
CA ASP A 198 -5.50 -25.30 -1.52
C ASP A 198 -4.49 -24.53 -0.65
N ILE A 199 -3.35 -24.11 -1.19
CA ILE A 199 -2.33 -23.36 -0.44
C ILE A 199 -2.85 -21.98 -0.04
N SER A 200 -3.41 -21.23 -0.99
CA SER A 200 -4.02 -19.90 -0.78
C SER A 200 -5.14 -19.93 0.25
N TRP A 201 -6.05 -20.91 0.20
CA TRP A 201 -7.09 -21.07 1.23
C TRP A 201 -6.50 -21.44 2.59
N ASN A 202 -5.67 -22.47 2.66
CA ASN A 202 -5.19 -22.96 3.96
C ASN A 202 -4.31 -21.93 4.69
N CYS A 203 -3.58 -21.13 3.93
CA CYS A 203 -2.80 -20.01 4.45
C CYS A 203 -3.71 -18.83 4.84
N TRP A 204 -4.32 -18.14 3.88
CA TRP A 204 -5.03 -16.87 4.14
C TRP A 204 -6.36 -17.02 4.87
N GLN A 205 -6.97 -18.21 4.90
CA GLN A 205 -8.28 -18.41 5.50
C GLN A 205 -8.26 -19.17 6.84
N ASN A 206 -7.33 -20.12 7.05
CA ASN A 206 -7.22 -20.85 8.32
C ASN A 206 -5.82 -20.82 8.96
N HIS A 207 -4.84 -20.10 8.41
CA HIS A 207 -3.48 -19.95 8.94
C HIS A 207 -2.79 -21.29 9.28
N TRP A 208 -3.20 -22.33 8.56
CA TRP A 208 -2.87 -23.72 8.81
C TRP A 208 -3.25 -24.26 10.22
N GLU A 209 -3.98 -23.51 11.07
CA GLU A 209 -4.40 -23.90 12.45
C GLU A 209 -5.18 -25.25 12.47
N SER A 210 -5.73 -25.65 11.33
CA SER A 210 -6.45 -26.92 11.11
C SER A 210 -5.56 -28.15 10.81
N PHE A 211 -4.25 -27.98 10.61
CA PHE A 211 -3.32 -29.06 10.23
C PHE A 211 -2.66 -29.74 11.44
N SER A 212 -2.22 -30.99 11.30
CA SER A 212 -1.36 -31.64 12.31
C SER A 212 0.13 -31.36 12.06
N TRP A 213 0.96 -31.41 13.11
CA TRP A 213 2.39 -31.10 13.00
C TRP A 213 3.14 -31.96 11.96
N ALA A 214 2.73 -33.21 11.76
CA ALA A 214 3.31 -34.10 10.75
C ALA A 214 3.00 -33.64 9.30
N GLN A 215 1.81 -33.09 9.07
CA GLN A 215 1.44 -32.48 7.79
C GLN A 215 2.20 -31.16 7.60
N LEU A 216 2.23 -30.30 8.63
CA LEU A 216 2.98 -29.03 8.61
C LEU A 216 4.49 -29.23 8.37
N TYR A 217 5.07 -30.31 8.91
CA TYR A 217 6.45 -30.69 8.65
C TYR A 217 6.65 -31.13 7.19
N SER A 218 5.71 -31.91 6.65
CA SER A 218 5.73 -32.35 5.24
C SER A 218 5.57 -31.18 4.26
N LEU A 219 4.82 -30.15 4.66
CA LEU A 219 4.65 -28.87 3.96
C LEU A 219 5.77 -27.86 4.22
N GLN A 220 6.82 -28.22 4.96
CA GLN A 220 7.93 -27.34 5.37
C GLN A 220 7.53 -26.09 6.20
N LEU A 221 6.34 -26.04 6.79
CA LEU A 221 5.82 -24.90 7.57
C LEU A 221 6.35 -24.84 9.01
N THR A 222 6.90 -25.95 9.53
CA THR A 222 7.37 -26.01 10.93
C THR A 222 8.52 -25.07 11.33
N PRO A 223 9.46 -24.62 10.47
CA PRO A 223 10.48 -23.65 10.86
C PRO A 223 9.87 -22.31 11.32
N TYR A 224 8.89 -21.80 10.57
CA TYR A 224 8.18 -20.56 10.91
C TYR A 224 7.42 -20.68 12.23
N LEU A 225 6.71 -21.80 12.41
CA LEU A 225 6.02 -22.14 13.65
C LEU A 225 6.98 -22.22 14.85
N ASN A 226 8.16 -22.83 14.67
CA ASN A 226 9.19 -22.89 15.72
C ASN A 226 9.72 -21.48 16.08
N SER A 227 9.88 -20.58 15.10
CA SER A 227 10.32 -19.18 15.34
C SER A 227 9.33 -18.40 16.21
N ILE A 228 8.03 -18.54 15.93
CA ILE A 228 6.96 -18.04 16.80
C ILE A 228 6.69 -18.94 18.03
N GLY A 229 7.61 -19.85 18.37
CA GLY A 229 7.66 -20.59 19.64
C GLY A 229 6.81 -21.86 19.74
N TRP A 230 6.14 -22.30 18.66
CA TRP A 230 5.36 -23.53 18.67
C TRP A 230 6.24 -24.78 18.78
N THR A 231 5.63 -25.87 19.24
CA THR A 231 6.24 -27.20 19.32
C THR A 231 5.23 -28.27 18.95
N SER A 232 5.73 -29.44 18.53
CA SER A 232 4.89 -30.58 18.09
C SER A 232 3.89 -31.09 19.13
N SER A 233 4.19 -30.97 20.43
CA SER A 233 3.23 -31.29 21.50
C SER A 233 2.20 -30.17 21.66
N GLY A 234 2.65 -28.93 21.92
CA GLY A 234 1.75 -27.79 22.14
C GLY A 234 0.75 -27.53 21.01
N TRP A 235 1.15 -27.81 19.76
CA TRP A 235 0.28 -27.72 18.59
C TRP A 235 -0.76 -28.85 18.52
N ASN A 236 -0.31 -30.12 18.55
CA ASN A 236 -1.22 -31.26 18.37
C ASN A 236 -2.15 -31.50 19.57
N GLU A 237 -1.74 -31.14 20.79
CA GLU A 237 -2.51 -31.30 22.02
C GLU A 237 -3.55 -30.18 22.22
N GLN A 238 -4.24 -29.78 21.14
CA GLN A 238 -5.32 -28.79 21.13
C GLN A 238 -5.03 -27.52 21.96
N TYR A 239 -3.87 -26.89 21.73
CA TYR A 239 -3.51 -25.61 22.36
C TYR A 239 -3.46 -25.68 23.91
N THR A 240 -3.25 -26.85 24.53
CA THR A 240 -3.16 -27.04 25.99
C THR A 240 -2.01 -26.26 26.63
N ASN A 241 -0.86 -26.16 25.95
CA ASN A 241 0.27 -25.34 26.36
C ASN A 241 0.79 -24.52 25.15
N PRO A 242 0.10 -23.42 24.80
CA PRO A 242 0.46 -22.60 23.65
C PRO A 242 1.58 -21.62 24.05
N PRO A 243 2.45 -21.24 23.09
CA PRO A 243 3.58 -20.35 23.36
C PRO A 243 3.13 -18.96 23.82
N ILE A 244 4.05 -18.22 24.43
CA ILE A 244 3.79 -16.86 24.95
C ILE A 244 3.31 -15.95 23.81
N THR A 245 3.94 -16.04 22.64
CA THR A 245 3.54 -15.38 21.38
C THR A 245 2.05 -15.47 21.09
N ARG A 246 1.41 -16.64 21.25
CA ARG A 246 -0.02 -16.85 20.96
C ARG A 246 -0.96 -16.11 21.93
N LYS A 247 -0.42 -15.62 23.06
CA LYS A 247 -1.10 -14.81 24.08
C LYS A 247 -0.70 -13.33 24.03
N SER A 248 0.34 -13.01 23.26
CA SER A 248 0.79 -11.66 22.98
C SER A 248 0.07 -11.08 21.77
N SER A 249 0.10 -9.76 21.65
CA SER A 249 -0.34 -9.07 20.42
C SER A 249 0.75 -9.03 19.36
N TRP A 250 0.38 -8.73 18.11
CA TRP A 250 1.28 -8.54 16.96
C TRP A 250 2.44 -7.58 17.24
N LEU A 251 2.16 -6.50 17.96
CA LEU A 251 3.16 -5.47 18.31
C LEU A 251 4.11 -5.91 19.43
N GLU A 252 3.71 -6.87 20.26
CA GLU A 252 4.58 -7.48 21.29
C GLU A 252 5.50 -8.59 20.73
N LEU A 253 5.26 -9.05 19.49
CA LEU A 253 6.19 -9.93 18.79
C LEU A 253 7.47 -9.17 18.40
N SER A 254 8.60 -9.89 18.33
CA SER A 254 9.80 -9.36 17.67
C SER A 254 9.60 -9.27 16.15
N VAL A 255 10.42 -8.46 15.47
CA VAL A 255 10.38 -8.34 14.00
C VAL A 255 10.55 -9.70 13.32
N GLU A 256 11.52 -10.51 13.75
CA GLU A 256 11.71 -11.88 13.25
C GLU A 256 10.45 -12.75 13.42
N GLN A 257 9.74 -12.62 14.55
CA GLN A 257 8.51 -13.35 14.80
C GLN A 257 7.33 -12.84 13.97
N ARG A 258 7.23 -11.53 13.69
CA ARG A 258 6.26 -11.00 12.73
C ARG A 258 6.51 -11.56 11.34
N LEU A 259 7.75 -11.49 10.84
CA LEU A 259 8.10 -12.04 9.52
C LEU A 259 7.78 -13.55 9.42
N ASN A 260 8.08 -14.34 10.45
CA ASN A 260 7.73 -15.77 10.48
C ASN A 260 6.22 -16.02 10.64
N ALA A 261 5.44 -15.11 11.25
CA ALA A 261 3.98 -15.21 11.26
C ALA A 261 3.37 -14.80 9.90
N THR A 262 3.96 -13.80 9.24
CA THR A 262 3.64 -13.33 7.89
C THR A 262 3.85 -14.43 6.85
N GLU A 263 4.92 -15.22 6.95
CA GLU A 263 5.13 -16.43 6.13
C GLU A 263 4.03 -17.50 6.34
N LEU A 264 3.30 -17.47 7.45
CA LEU A 264 2.12 -18.32 7.72
C LEU A 264 0.79 -17.63 7.32
N CYS A 265 0.86 -16.56 6.54
CA CYS A 265 -0.21 -15.64 6.14
C CYS A 265 -0.88 -14.83 7.26
N PHE A 266 -0.33 -14.80 8.48
CA PHE A 266 -0.84 -13.87 9.48
C PHE A 266 -0.46 -12.42 9.11
N ASP A 267 -1.46 -11.56 9.17
CA ASP A 267 -1.32 -10.12 9.38
C ASP A 267 -1.80 -9.77 10.79
N ARG A 268 -1.68 -8.50 11.19
CA ARG A 268 -2.14 -8.09 12.52
C ARG A 268 -3.64 -8.30 12.73
N THR A 269 -4.47 -7.99 11.73
CA THR A 269 -5.93 -8.09 11.86
C THR A 269 -6.37 -9.52 12.11
N SER A 270 -5.74 -10.49 11.44
CA SER A 270 -5.98 -11.93 11.63
C SER A 270 -5.36 -12.49 12.91
N TYR A 271 -4.16 -12.02 13.30
CA TYR A 271 -3.46 -12.48 14.51
C TYR A 271 -4.12 -11.97 15.81
N ASP A 272 -4.32 -10.65 15.92
CA ASP A 272 -4.95 -9.98 17.06
C ASP A 272 -6.50 -10.12 17.04
N ARG A 273 -7.08 -10.62 15.93
CA ARG A 273 -8.53 -10.74 15.66
C ARG A 273 -9.27 -9.40 15.75
N LEU A 274 -8.75 -8.41 15.02
CA LEU A 274 -9.31 -7.06 14.94
C LEU A 274 -10.47 -6.99 13.94
N ASP A 275 -11.24 -5.91 14.03
CA ASP A 275 -12.29 -5.58 13.06
C ASP A 275 -11.69 -5.08 11.75
N LEU A 276 -12.06 -5.71 10.63
CA LEU A 276 -11.51 -5.46 9.30
C LEU A 276 -11.82 -4.04 8.79
N VAL A 277 -12.98 -3.47 9.16
CA VAL A 277 -13.35 -2.11 8.76
C VAL A 277 -12.48 -1.07 9.50
N SER A 278 -12.07 -1.39 10.72
CA SER A 278 -11.31 -0.49 11.60
C SER A 278 -9.80 -0.61 11.42
N TYR A 279 -9.26 -1.80 11.12
CA TYR A 279 -7.80 -2.06 11.05
C TYR A 279 -7.31 -2.62 9.70
N GLY A 280 -8.22 -2.88 8.75
CA GLY A 280 -7.90 -3.32 7.40
C GLY A 280 -6.91 -4.48 7.35
N THR A 281 -5.82 -4.31 6.60
CA THR A 281 -4.78 -5.32 6.34
C THR A 281 -3.82 -5.54 7.52
N GLY A 282 -4.07 -4.92 8.67
CA GLY A 282 -3.25 -5.05 9.86
C GLY A 282 -2.50 -3.80 10.28
N TYR A 283 -3.05 -2.61 9.99
CA TYR A 283 -2.42 -1.32 10.27
C TYR A 283 -2.04 -1.18 11.77
N PRO A 284 -0.96 -0.42 12.09
CA PRO A 284 -0.50 -0.24 13.47
C PRO A 284 -1.53 0.57 14.30
N ILE A 285 -2.40 1.34 13.64
CA ILE A 285 -3.44 2.18 14.23
C ILE A 285 -4.72 2.05 13.39
N ALA A 286 -5.89 2.21 14.00
CA ALA A 286 -7.17 2.14 13.29
C ALA A 286 -7.30 3.25 12.22
N ILE A 287 -7.94 2.93 11.10
CA ILE A 287 -8.10 3.82 9.94
C ILE A 287 -9.01 5.02 10.31
N PRO A 288 -8.57 6.29 10.13
CA PRO A 288 -9.43 7.45 10.28
C PRO A 288 -10.36 7.56 9.06
N SER A 289 -11.37 6.70 8.98
CA SER A 289 -12.31 6.58 7.84
C SER A 289 -12.95 7.90 7.39
N LEU A 290 -13.10 8.86 8.31
CA LEU A 290 -13.51 10.23 7.97
C LEU A 290 -12.56 10.90 6.97
N ARG A 291 -11.24 10.73 7.10
CA ARG A 291 -10.23 11.34 6.21
C ARG A 291 -10.35 10.84 4.78
N PHE A 292 -10.69 9.56 4.62
CA PHE A 292 -10.87 8.89 3.33
C PHE A 292 -12.31 9.01 2.78
N THR A 293 -13.14 9.86 3.40
CA THR A 293 -14.48 10.20 2.91
C THR A 293 -14.41 11.47 2.03
N PRO A 294 -14.92 11.47 0.78
CA PRO A 294 -14.87 12.64 -0.11
C PRO A 294 -15.56 13.89 0.49
N TRP A 295 -14.98 15.08 0.27
CA TRP A 295 -15.45 16.35 0.89
C TRP A 295 -16.95 16.64 0.69
N LYS A 296 -17.51 16.25 -0.47
CA LYS A 296 -18.94 16.40 -0.77
C LYS A 296 -19.85 15.71 0.26
N GLU A 297 -19.40 14.61 0.85
CA GLU A 297 -20.14 13.81 1.84
C GLU A 297 -19.94 14.36 3.25
N ILE A 298 -18.75 14.90 3.56
CA ILE A 298 -18.50 15.68 4.79
C ILE A 298 -19.44 16.88 4.89
N ILE A 299 -19.66 17.61 3.78
CA ILE A 299 -20.63 18.71 3.70
C ILE A 299 -22.07 18.18 3.82
N ALA A 300 -22.40 17.03 3.22
CA ALA A 300 -23.74 16.45 3.26
C ALA A 300 -24.20 16.03 4.66
N ASP A 301 -23.29 15.71 5.58
CA ASP A 301 -23.58 15.48 7.01
C ASP A 301 -24.05 16.76 7.75
N ASN A 302 -23.82 17.95 7.16
CA ASN A 302 -24.23 19.27 7.70
C ASN A 302 -23.70 19.58 9.12
N ASN A 303 -22.66 18.88 9.59
CA ASN A 303 -22.03 19.12 10.89
C ASN A 303 -21.19 20.42 10.86
N ALA A 304 -21.84 21.54 11.19
CA ALA A 304 -21.23 22.87 11.16
C ALA A 304 -19.96 22.99 12.02
N THR A 305 -19.92 22.37 13.21
CA THR A 305 -18.74 22.41 14.09
C THR A 305 -17.55 21.68 13.47
N ARG A 306 -17.78 20.50 12.87
CA ARG A 306 -16.72 19.78 12.14
C ARG A 306 -16.20 20.61 10.97
N LEU A 307 -17.09 21.22 10.18
CA LEU A 307 -16.72 22.06 9.05
C LEU A 307 -15.93 23.31 9.49
N GLU A 308 -16.28 23.93 10.62
CA GLU A 308 -15.53 25.06 11.19
C GLU A 308 -14.12 24.64 11.63
N LEU A 309 -13.97 23.51 12.32
CA LEU A 309 -12.65 22.97 12.69
C LEU A 309 -11.80 22.63 11.46
N LEU A 310 -12.37 21.93 10.48
CA LEU A 310 -11.69 21.57 9.23
C LEU A 310 -11.22 22.81 8.45
N GLN A 311 -12.10 23.79 8.23
CA GLN A 311 -11.82 24.94 7.37
C GLN A 311 -11.02 26.05 8.07
N GLN A 312 -11.35 26.36 9.34
CA GLN A 312 -10.81 27.54 10.04
C GLN A 312 -9.64 27.21 10.97
N THR A 313 -9.53 25.96 11.44
CA THR A 313 -8.43 25.53 12.33
C THR A 313 -7.38 24.70 11.59
N LEU A 314 -7.81 23.72 10.79
CA LEU A 314 -6.92 22.82 10.03
C LEU A 314 -6.66 23.29 8.59
N GLY A 315 -7.39 24.29 8.10
CA GLY A 315 -7.14 24.95 6.83
C GLY A 315 -7.59 24.20 5.56
N TYR A 316 -8.41 23.15 5.70
CA TYR A 316 -8.90 22.36 4.56
C TYR A 316 -9.94 23.09 3.70
N ASP A 317 -9.81 22.93 2.39
CA ASP A 317 -10.85 23.17 1.38
C ASP A 317 -11.13 21.88 0.57
N GLU A 318 -12.01 21.96 -0.43
CA GLU A 318 -12.42 20.79 -1.23
C GLU A 318 -11.25 20.10 -1.95
N LEU A 319 -10.26 20.87 -2.41
CA LEU A 319 -9.10 20.33 -3.14
C LEU A 319 -8.07 19.75 -2.17
N THR A 320 -7.70 20.52 -1.16
CA THR A 320 -6.70 20.12 -0.15
C THR A 320 -7.18 18.99 0.76
N TRP A 321 -8.50 18.76 0.85
CA TRP A 321 -9.07 17.54 1.42
C TRP A 321 -9.06 16.37 0.44
N ASN A 322 -9.60 16.52 -0.77
CA ASN A 322 -9.73 15.39 -1.69
C ASN A 322 -8.38 14.86 -2.22
N VAL A 323 -7.35 15.70 -2.26
CA VAL A 323 -5.98 15.32 -2.63
C VAL A 323 -5.14 15.16 -1.37
N LEU A 324 -4.71 13.94 -1.09
CA LEU A 324 -3.97 13.58 0.12
C LEU A 324 -2.56 14.20 0.15
N ARG A 325 -2.09 14.63 1.33
CA ARG A 325 -0.82 15.36 1.59
C ARG A 325 -0.73 16.75 0.92
N LEU A 326 -1.80 17.25 0.31
CA LEU A 326 -1.84 18.59 -0.30
C LEU A 326 -2.14 19.71 0.71
N ALA A 327 -2.83 19.41 1.81
CA ALA A 327 -3.07 20.38 2.87
C ALA A 327 -1.78 20.64 3.67
N ALA A 328 -1.44 21.92 3.89
CA ALA A 328 -0.23 22.31 4.62
C ALA A 328 -0.20 21.86 6.10
N VAL A 329 -1.33 21.39 6.64
CA VAL A 329 -1.39 20.76 7.97
C VAL A 329 -0.85 19.32 7.94
N GLU A 330 -1.06 18.57 6.86
CA GLU A 330 -0.66 17.14 6.75
C GLU A 330 0.86 16.97 6.60
N GLN A 331 1.53 18.01 6.13
CA GLN A 331 3.00 18.09 6.06
C GLN A 331 3.64 18.28 7.43
N LYS A 332 2.85 18.55 8.49
CA LYS A 332 3.33 18.69 9.87
C LYS A 332 3.28 17.38 10.64
N GLY A 333 4.32 17.09 11.39
CA GLY A 333 4.24 16.13 12.48
C GLY A 333 3.38 16.67 13.63
N TRP A 334 2.89 15.79 14.51
CA TRP A 334 2.15 16.16 15.71
C TRP A 334 2.93 17.14 16.60
N HIS A 335 4.26 16.98 16.66
CA HIS A 335 5.16 17.87 17.37
C HIS A 335 5.24 19.30 16.80
N GLU A 336 4.76 19.53 15.58
CA GLU A 336 4.68 20.85 14.92
C GLU A 336 3.25 21.42 14.90
N LEU A 337 2.23 20.65 15.29
CA LEU A 337 0.87 21.14 15.40
C LEU A 337 0.76 22.17 16.54
N THR A 338 0.03 23.25 16.29
CA THR A 338 -0.38 24.13 17.39
C THR A 338 -1.41 23.44 18.29
N PRO A 339 -1.54 23.82 19.57
CA PRO A 339 -2.55 23.24 20.47
C PRO A 339 -4.01 23.36 19.98
N ASN A 340 -4.29 24.27 19.05
CA ASN A 340 -5.61 24.36 18.42
C ASN A 340 -5.77 23.31 17.32
N GLU A 341 -4.73 23.08 16.51
CA GLU A 341 -4.72 22.05 15.47
C GLU A 341 -4.78 20.65 16.10
N SER A 342 -3.94 20.34 17.10
CA SER A 342 -3.95 19.03 17.77
C SER A 342 -5.28 18.71 18.46
N ASN A 343 -5.92 19.70 19.09
CA ASN A 343 -7.27 19.55 19.65
C ASN A 343 -8.31 19.34 18.55
N ALA A 344 -8.25 20.09 17.46
CA ALA A 344 -9.16 19.91 16.31
C ALA A 344 -8.97 18.54 15.64
N VAL A 345 -7.75 18.00 15.58
CA VAL A 345 -7.48 16.64 15.11
C VAL A 345 -8.17 15.60 16.00
N ASN A 346 -8.06 15.74 17.31
CA ASN A 346 -8.72 14.83 18.26
C ASN A 346 -10.26 14.95 18.19
N ASP A 347 -10.82 16.16 18.16
CA ASP A 347 -12.26 16.42 18.07
C ASP A 347 -12.88 15.96 16.73
N VAL A 348 -12.12 15.99 15.63
CA VAL A 348 -12.61 15.67 14.27
C VAL A 348 -12.40 14.20 13.91
N PHE A 349 -11.19 13.66 14.14
CA PHE A 349 -10.80 12.31 13.69
C PHE A 349 -10.71 11.29 14.83
N GLY A 350 -10.63 11.72 16.09
CA GLY A 350 -10.37 10.84 17.24
C GLY A 350 -8.90 10.39 17.36
N LEU A 351 -7.98 11.01 16.64
CA LEU A 351 -6.55 10.66 16.62
C LEU A 351 -5.75 11.32 17.75
N ASP A 352 -4.67 10.65 18.14
CA ASP A 352 -3.59 11.12 19.01
C ASP A 352 -2.31 11.40 18.19
N ASP A 353 -1.16 11.49 18.86
CA ASP A 353 0.14 11.76 18.25
C ASP A 353 0.56 10.66 17.26
N ALA A 354 0.59 9.41 17.73
CA ALA A 354 0.86 8.25 16.89
C ALA A 354 -0.15 8.15 15.75
N GLY A 355 -1.45 8.38 16.03
CA GLY A 355 -2.51 8.33 15.02
C GLY A 355 -2.35 9.36 13.90
N TRP A 356 -1.99 10.60 14.24
CA TRP A 356 -1.73 11.65 13.25
C TRP A 356 -0.45 11.39 12.44
N ASP A 357 0.64 11.08 13.13
CA ASP A 357 1.96 10.92 12.51
C ASP A 357 2.02 9.70 11.58
N CYS A 358 1.27 8.65 11.89
CA CYS A 358 1.11 7.50 11.01
C CYS A 358 0.19 7.82 9.82
N TRP A 359 -1.04 8.31 10.04
CA TRP A 359 -2.06 8.38 8.98
C TRP A 359 -2.03 9.61 8.07
N MET A 360 -1.38 10.70 8.48
CA MET A 360 -1.42 11.99 7.77
C MET A 360 -0.03 12.44 7.35
N ASN A 361 0.93 12.40 8.30
CA ASN A 361 2.30 12.83 8.06
C ASN A 361 3.22 11.71 7.57
N HIS A 362 2.84 10.44 7.77
CA HIS A 362 3.71 9.27 7.55
C HIS A 362 5.13 9.45 8.12
N TYR A 363 5.23 10.14 9.26
CA TYR A 363 6.48 10.57 9.90
C TYR A 363 7.45 11.43 9.04
N ASP A 364 7.02 11.99 7.89
CA ASP A 364 7.82 12.83 6.96
C ASP A 364 8.59 13.97 7.65
N SER A 365 8.05 14.51 8.74
CA SER A 365 8.62 15.64 9.50
C SER A 365 9.75 15.27 10.46
N TYR A 366 9.93 13.98 10.76
CA TYR A 366 10.87 13.51 11.77
C TYR A 366 12.29 13.30 11.22
N SER A 367 13.32 13.50 12.06
CA SER A 367 14.68 13.15 11.68
C SER A 367 14.87 11.63 11.70
N TRP A 368 15.85 11.11 10.97
CA TRP A 368 16.20 9.69 11.03
C TRP A 368 16.59 9.25 12.46
N SER A 369 17.16 10.16 13.26
CA SER A 369 17.43 9.88 14.67
C SER A 369 16.16 9.73 15.50
N ASP A 370 15.07 10.40 15.17
CA ASP A 370 13.78 10.25 15.86
C ASP A 370 13.10 8.94 15.45
N LEU A 371 13.16 8.58 14.16
CA LEU A 371 12.69 7.30 13.64
C LEU A 371 13.42 6.10 14.29
N MET A 372 14.74 6.21 14.51
CA MET A 372 15.52 5.20 15.26
C MET A 372 15.18 5.17 16.76
N ASN A 373 14.75 6.29 17.34
CA ASN A 373 14.34 6.35 18.75
C ASN A 373 12.95 5.75 18.98
N SER A 374 12.05 5.79 18.00
CA SER A 374 10.74 5.11 18.02
C SER A 374 10.80 3.66 17.53
N GLY A 375 11.80 3.30 16.74
CA GLY A 375 11.88 2.01 16.01
C GLY A 375 11.09 2.01 14.70
N THR A 376 10.63 3.17 14.24
CA THR A 376 9.93 3.35 12.95
C THR A 376 10.92 3.23 11.78
N ASP A 377 12.20 3.51 12.00
CA ASP A 377 13.29 3.36 11.03
C ASP A 377 13.32 1.96 10.40
N ALA A 378 13.03 0.91 11.17
CA ALA A 378 13.01 -0.48 10.69
C ALA A 378 12.05 -0.70 9.51
N HIS A 379 10.99 0.11 9.39
CA HIS A 379 10.03 0.02 8.29
C HIS A 379 10.46 0.86 7.09
N PHE A 380 11.06 2.03 7.31
CA PHE A 380 11.71 2.79 6.24
C PHE A 380 12.90 2.05 5.62
N ILE A 381 13.72 1.38 6.43
CA ILE A 381 14.80 0.47 5.98
C ILE A 381 14.21 -0.69 5.15
N GLY A 382 13.04 -1.20 5.53
CA GLY A 382 12.32 -2.24 4.78
C GLY A 382 11.81 -1.80 3.41
N LEU A 383 11.53 -0.50 3.23
CA LEU A 383 11.29 0.15 1.94
C LEU A 383 12.59 0.55 1.20
N GLY A 384 13.76 0.30 1.79
CA GLY A 384 15.08 0.62 1.21
C GLY A 384 15.60 2.02 1.52
N TRP A 385 14.94 2.80 2.38
CA TRP A 385 15.48 4.08 2.84
C TRP A 385 16.72 3.89 3.73
N SER A 386 17.51 4.97 3.84
CA SER A 386 18.70 5.06 4.68
C SER A 386 18.75 6.43 5.34
N GLU A 387 19.51 6.57 6.43
CA GLU A 387 19.83 7.88 7.05
C GLU A 387 20.28 8.89 5.99
N SER A 388 21.13 8.46 5.06
CA SER A 388 21.63 9.27 3.94
C SER A 388 20.53 9.76 2.98
N SER A 389 19.64 8.89 2.50
CA SER A 389 18.56 9.30 1.58
C SER A 389 17.42 10.03 2.30
N TRP A 390 17.19 9.75 3.58
CA TRP A 390 16.21 10.45 4.40
C TRP A 390 16.65 11.89 4.71
N GLU A 391 17.88 12.09 5.18
CA GLU A 391 18.37 13.40 5.61
C GLU A 391 18.87 14.31 4.47
N ASP A 392 19.08 13.79 3.25
CA ASP A 392 19.63 14.57 2.13
C ASP A 392 18.78 15.81 1.77
N VAL A 393 19.21 16.98 2.26
CA VAL A 393 18.52 18.24 2.08
C VAL A 393 18.67 18.79 0.66
N GLU A 394 19.68 18.33 -0.10
CA GLU A 394 20.10 18.95 -1.36
C GLU A 394 19.61 18.17 -2.60
N GLY A 395 19.30 16.87 -2.45
CA GLY A 395 18.79 16.02 -3.53
C GLY A 395 19.89 15.45 -4.41
N GLU A 396 21.05 15.12 -3.80
CA GLU A 396 22.18 14.43 -4.41
C GLU A 396 22.09 12.89 -4.28
N ILE A 397 21.21 12.38 -3.41
CA ILE A 397 21.00 10.96 -3.15
C ILE A 397 19.58 10.59 -3.55
N ASP A 398 19.46 9.70 -4.55
CA ASP A 398 18.16 9.23 -5.03
C ASP A 398 17.36 8.52 -3.91
N PRO A 399 16.03 8.68 -3.85
CA PRO A 399 15.16 7.89 -2.97
C PRO A 399 15.19 6.40 -3.37
N PRO A 400 14.76 5.47 -2.50
CA PRO A 400 14.67 4.06 -2.86
C PRO A 400 13.68 3.82 -4.01
N GLU A 401 13.90 2.72 -4.75
CA GLU A 401 13.03 2.31 -5.87
C GLU A 401 11.54 2.20 -5.50
N SER A 402 11.21 2.01 -4.21
CA SER A 402 9.83 1.98 -3.73
C SER A 402 9.08 3.29 -4.00
N GLU A 403 9.70 4.46 -3.80
CA GLU A 403 9.04 5.77 -3.95
C GLU A 403 8.56 6.04 -5.40
N GLY A 404 9.12 5.30 -6.38
CA GLY A 404 8.71 5.35 -7.78
C GLY A 404 7.63 4.34 -8.20
N LYS A 405 7.22 3.42 -7.32
CA LYS A 405 6.26 2.34 -7.60
C LYS A 405 4.84 2.72 -7.19
N LEU A 406 3.85 2.26 -7.95
CA LEU A 406 2.47 2.18 -7.49
C LEU A 406 2.31 1.05 -6.44
N TRP A 407 1.24 1.09 -5.66
CA TRP A 407 0.96 0.12 -4.60
C TRP A 407 0.90 -1.34 -5.12
N ASP A 408 0.39 -1.56 -6.33
CA ASP A 408 0.33 -2.87 -7.00
C ASP A 408 1.66 -3.29 -7.66
N GLU A 409 2.64 -2.39 -7.72
CA GLU A 409 4.02 -2.64 -8.19
C GLU A 409 5.01 -2.88 -7.02
N LEU A 410 4.62 -2.55 -5.79
CA LEU A 410 5.34 -2.93 -4.57
C LEU A 410 5.34 -4.46 -4.39
N ASN A 411 6.49 -5.03 -4.01
CA ASN A 411 6.52 -6.43 -3.58
C ASN A 411 5.92 -6.59 -2.17
N GLU A 412 5.57 -7.82 -1.78
CA GLU A 412 4.85 -8.09 -0.53
C GLU A 412 5.59 -7.60 0.75
N MET A 413 6.93 -7.56 0.75
CA MET A 413 7.70 -6.96 1.84
C MET A 413 7.63 -5.43 1.83
N GLU A 414 7.65 -4.80 0.65
CA GLU A 414 7.44 -3.35 0.54
C GLU A 414 6.04 -2.97 1.01
N GLN A 415 5.00 -3.70 0.59
CA GLN A 415 3.62 -3.52 1.09
C GLN A 415 3.51 -3.73 2.60
N TYR A 416 4.17 -4.75 3.17
CA TYR A 416 4.20 -4.97 4.63
C TYR A 416 4.79 -3.76 5.37
N HIS A 417 5.95 -3.27 4.93
CA HIS A 417 6.60 -2.13 5.56
C HIS A 417 5.84 -0.81 5.35
N ALA A 418 5.16 -0.64 4.20
CA ALA A 418 4.26 0.47 3.95
C ALA A 418 3.01 0.42 4.86
N THR A 419 2.37 -0.75 5.01
CA THR A 419 1.23 -0.99 5.93
C THR A 419 1.56 -0.63 7.38
N GLU A 420 2.74 -1.02 7.87
CA GLU A 420 3.22 -0.67 9.22
C GLU A 420 3.61 0.82 9.36
N LEU A 421 3.58 1.61 8.27
CA LEU A 421 3.67 3.08 8.23
C LEU A 421 2.31 3.75 7.90
N CYS A 422 1.20 3.02 8.06
CA CYS A 422 -0.17 3.42 7.72
C CYS A 422 -0.39 3.82 6.25
N TYR A 423 0.47 3.38 5.33
CA TYR A 423 0.16 3.48 3.92
C TYR A 423 -0.86 2.43 3.49
N ILE A 424 -1.72 2.86 2.59
CA ILE A 424 -2.77 2.12 1.88
C ILE A 424 -2.70 2.54 0.41
N GLN A 425 -3.37 1.84 -0.50
CA GLN A 425 -3.31 2.21 -1.92
C GLN A 425 -3.70 3.69 -2.15
N GLU A 426 -4.72 4.19 -1.47
CA GLU A 426 -5.22 5.57 -1.64
C GLU A 426 -4.17 6.65 -1.29
N ASN A 427 -3.42 6.51 -0.19
CA ASN A 427 -2.42 7.52 0.23
C ASN A 427 -1.02 7.25 -0.36
N TRP A 428 -0.68 6.00 -0.69
CA TRP A 428 0.53 5.65 -1.45
C TRP A 428 0.43 6.13 -2.89
N ASP A 429 -0.60 5.69 -3.62
CA ASP A 429 -0.84 6.12 -5.01
C ASP A 429 -1.39 7.56 -5.07
N ARG A 430 -1.57 8.26 -3.95
CA ARG A 430 -2.05 9.65 -3.83
C ARG A 430 -3.32 9.88 -4.69
N ILE A 431 -4.32 9.04 -4.49
CA ILE A 431 -5.58 9.02 -5.24
C ILE A 431 -6.43 10.24 -4.88
N ASP A 432 -6.95 10.93 -5.90
CA ASP A 432 -7.82 12.09 -5.74
C ASP A 432 -9.27 11.62 -5.50
N MET A 433 -9.83 11.91 -4.32
CA MET A 433 -11.18 11.53 -3.94
C MET A 433 -12.28 12.30 -4.70
N THR A 434 -11.92 13.26 -5.55
CA THR A 434 -12.86 14.02 -6.38
C THR A 434 -13.44 13.15 -7.50
N SER A 435 -14.76 13.12 -7.62
CA SER A 435 -15.50 12.24 -8.54
C SER A 435 -15.11 12.44 -10.01
N ASN A 436 -14.27 11.56 -10.54
CA ASN A 436 -13.80 11.59 -11.93
C ASN A 436 -14.70 10.75 -12.85
N HIS A 437 -15.61 11.42 -13.57
CA HIS A 437 -16.47 10.79 -14.59
C HIS A 437 -15.92 10.94 -16.02
N GLY A 438 -14.69 11.44 -16.18
CA GLY A 438 -14.02 11.54 -17.46
C GLY A 438 -13.23 10.27 -17.81
N PRO A 439 -12.71 10.15 -19.05
CA PRO A 439 -11.80 9.08 -19.43
C PRO A 439 -10.34 9.36 -19.00
N PHE A 440 -10.07 10.56 -18.44
CA PHE A 440 -8.77 10.99 -17.93
C PHE A 440 -8.41 10.29 -16.61
N PRO A 441 -7.12 10.15 -16.26
CA PRO A 441 -6.72 9.61 -14.96
C PRO A 441 -7.13 10.52 -13.78
N TYR A 442 -7.16 11.83 -14.00
CA TYR A 442 -7.44 12.84 -12.97
C TYR A 442 -8.65 13.71 -13.32
N PRO A 443 -9.37 14.27 -12.31
CA PRO A 443 -10.48 15.19 -12.54
C PRO A 443 -10.03 16.42 -13.34
N LYS A 444 -10.76 16.77 -14.40
CA LYS A 444 -10.43 17.94 -15.23
C LYS A 444 -10.62 19.24 -14.43
N PRO A 445 -9.57 20.06 -14.19
CA PRO A 445 -9.60 21.21 -13.28
C PRO A 445 -10.51 22.33 -13.82
N LYS A 446 -11.75 22.35 -13.34
CA LYS A 446 -12.86 23.14 -13.91
C LYS A 446 -12.57 24.64 -14.03
N LEU A 447 -11.84 25.22 -13.07
CA LEU A 447 -11.54 26.65 -13.10
C LEU A 447 -10.63 27.00 -14.28
N ARG A 448 -9.60 26.19 -14.57
CA ARG A 448 -8.67 26.43 -15.69
C ARG A 448 -9.37 26.49 -17.05
N TYR A 449 -10.42 25.69 -17.22
CA TYR A 449 -11.22 25.63 -18.44
C TYR A 449 -12.46 26.55 -18.42
N THR A 450 -12.52 27.48 -17.45
CA THR A 450 -13.46 28.62 -17.45
C THR A 450 -12.76 29.79 -18.15
N VAL A 451 -13.43 30.43 -19.12
CA VAL A 451 -12.86 31.55 -19.88
C VAL A 451 -12.63 32.78 -18.99
N TRP A 452 -11.59 33.55 -19.28
CA TRP A 452 -11.06 34.60 -18.39
C TRP A 452 -12.13 35.55 -17.84
N LYS A 453 -13.00 36.07 -18.72
CA LYS A 453 -14.10 36.98 -18.39
C LYS A 453 -15.14 36.43 -17.40
N ASP A 454 -15.26 35.11 -17.28
CA ASP A 454 -16.24 34.41 -16.44
C ASP A 454 -15.61 33.87 -15.13
N LEU A 455 -14.30 34.05 -14.93
CA LEU A 455 -13.61 33.79 -13.67
C LEU A 455 -14.05 34.79 -12.56
N PRO A 456 -14.05 34.37 -11.28
CA PRO A 456 -14.13 35.32 -10.17
C PRO A 456 -12.97 36.32 -10.22
N SER A 457 -13.22 37.59 -9.91
CA SER A 457 -12.22 38.67 -9.99
C SER A 457 -11.00 38.46 -9.11
N GLU A 458 -11.14 37.72 -8.01
CA GLU A 458 -10.06 37.33 -7.11
C GLU A 458 -9.12 36.31 -7.78
N LYS A 459 -9.67 35.38 -8.56
CA LYS A 459 -8.91 34.38 -9.33
C LYS A 459 -8.21 35.03 -10.52
N GLN A 460 -8.86 35.98 -11.21
CA GLN A 460 -8.23 36.81 -12.26
C GLN A 460 -7.00 37.56 -11.72
N GLN A 461 -7.11 38.16 -10.53
CA GLN A 461 -6.03 38.98 -9.95
C GLN A 461 -4.77 38.15 -9.68
N VAL A 462 -4.87 37.02 -8.97
CA VAL A 462 -3.71 36.16 -8.67
C VAL A 462 -3.16 35.46 -9.91
N ALA A 463 -4.02 35.05 -10.84
CA ALA A 463 -3.59 34.51 -12.13
C ALA A 463 -2.74 35.55 -12.91
N GLN A 464 -3.10 36.84 -12.82
CA GLN A 464 -2.35 37.92 -13.46
C GLN A 464 -1.08 38.32 -12.71
N SER A 465 -1.11 38.48 -11.38
CA SER A 465 0.05 38.99 -10.63
C SER A 465 1.13 37.93 -10.42
N ASP A 466 0.74 36.67 -10.21
CA ASP A 466 1.62 35.66 -9.63
C ASP A 466 1.99 34.56 -10.64
N MET A 467 1.03 34.23 -11.52
CA MET A 467 1.21 33.26 -12.62
C MET A 467 1.40 33.93 -14.00
N LEU A 468 1.34 35.27 -14.05
CA LEU A 468 1.59 36.12 -15.22
C LEU A 468 0.64 35.89 -16.42
N TYR A 469 -0.60 35.45 -16.18
CA TYR A 469 -1.62 35.37 -17.22
C TYR A 469 -2.22 36.75 -17.58
N ASP A 470 -2.66 36.86 -18.82
CA ASP A 470 -3.65 37.82 -19.27
C ASP A 470 -4.83 37.08 -19.93
N GLU A 471 -5.88 37.82 -20.31
CA GLU A 471 -7.10 37.27 -20.95
C GLU A 471 -6.78 36.33 -22.12
N ARG A 472 -5.77 36.70 -22.92
CA ARG A 472 -5.37 35.92 -24.09
C ARG A 472 -4.58 34.67 -23.73
N THR A 473 -3.57 34.80 -22.89
CA THR A 473 -2.70 33.67 -22.48
C THR A 473 -3.42 32.68 -21.56
N TRP A 474 -4.52 33.09 -20.94
CA TRP A 474 -5.46 32.18 -20.30
C TRP A 474 -6.38 31.47 -21.31
N ASP A 475 -7.07 32.20 -22.20
CA ASP A 475 -8.06 31.60 -23.12
C ASP A 475 -7.44 30.81 -24.29
N ASP A 476 -6.23 31.16 -24.74
CA ASP A 476 -5.42 30.40 -25.70
C ASP A 476 -4.37 29.55 -24.94
N THR A 477 -4.75 28.32 -24.57
CA THR A 477 -3.89 27.37 -23.86
C THR A 477 -2.55 27.13 -24.58
N GLY A 478 -1.44 27.27 -23.85
CA GLY A 478 -0.07 27.04 -24.30
C GLY A 478 0.67 28.28 -24.79
N LEU A 479 0.06 29.47 -24.67
CA LEU A 479 0.74 30.74 -24.94
C LEU A 479 1.51 31.27 -23.73
N ALA A 480 1.12 30.95 -22.49
CA ALA A 480 1.80 31.48 -21.31
C ALA A 480 3.18 30.83 -21.12
N ASP A 481 4.16 31.57 -20.60
CA ASP A 481 5.49 31.03 -20.31
C ASP A 481 5.48 30.08 -19.10
N ILE A 482 4.48 30.21 -18.21
CA ILE A 482 4.26 29.31 -17.08
C ILE A 482 3.75 27.92 -17.53
N GLU A 483 3.07 27.82 -18.69
CA GLU A 483 2.53 26.57 -19.26
C GLU A 483 3.59 25.66 -19.92
N ARG A 484 4.87 25.99 -19.74
CA ARG A 484 6.02 25.21 -20.25
C ARG A 484 6.92 24.70 -19.13
N ARG A 485 6.39 24.70 -17.90
CA ARG A 485 7.05 24.31 -16.66
C ARG A 485 6.39 23.06 -16.11
N SER A 486 7.19 22.14 -15.60
CA SER A 486 6.70 21.07 -14.74
C SER A 486 6.14 21.68 -13.45
N TRP A 487 5.46 20.88 -12.63
CA TRP A 487 5.15 21.29 -11.27
C TRP A 487 6.39 21.65 -10.46
N GLU A 488 7.52 20.96 -10.66
CA GLU A 488 8.75 21.18 -9.90
C GLU A 488 9.56 22.41 -10.37
N ASP A 489 9.33 22.88 -11.61
CA ASP A 489 9.81 24.18 -12.11
C ASP A 489 9.02 25.38 -11.57
N LEU A 490 7.93 25.15 -10.81
CA LEU A 490 7.19 26.19 -10.10
C LEU A 490 7.86 26.50 -8.76
N THR A 491 7.98 27.79 -8.44
CA THR A 491 8.33 28.20 -7.07
C THR A 491 7.21 27.83 -6.10
N ASP A 492 7.50 27.67 -4.80
CA ASP A 492 6.50 27.31 -3.77
C ASP A 492 5.31 28.29 -3.76
N TYR A 493 5.56 29.57 -4.04
CA TYR A 493 4.52 30.59 -4.20
C TYR A 493 3.62 30.32 -5.43
N GLN A 494 4.19 29.89 -6.54
CA GLN A 494 3.45 29.51 -7.74
C GLN A 494 2.71 28.17 -7.57
N LYS A 495 3.29 27.21 -6.83
CA LYS A 495 2.59 25.98 -6.41
C LYS A 495 1.37 26.33 -5.54
N ALA A 496 1.52 27.20 -4.55
CA ALA A 496 0.41 27.67 -3.70
C ALA A 496 -0.68 28.41 -4.49
N VAL A 497 -0.31 29.26 -5.46
CA VAL A 497 -1.30 29.93 -6.34
C VAL A 497 -1.96 28.94 -7.30
N ALA A 498 -1.25 27.93 -7.80
CA ALA A 498 -1.84 26.86 -8.60
C ALA A 498 -2.88 26.05 -7.79
N ILE A 499 -2.59 25.70 -6.53
CA ILE A 499 -3.53 25.05 -5.60
C ILE A 499 -4.78 25.93 -5.44
N TYR A 500 -4.60 27.23 -5.18
CA TYR A 500 -5.72 28.17 -5.09
C TYR A 500 -6.48 28.34 -6.42
N LEU A 501 -5.86 28.11 -7.58
CA LEU A 501 -6.51 28.06 -8.90
C LEU A 501 -7.16 26.69 -9.21
N GLY A 502 -7.18 25.75 -8.26
CA GLY A 502 -7.81 24.44 -8.41
C GLY A 502 -6.92 23.40 -9.07
N MET A 503 -5.60 23.51 -8.93
CA MET A 503 -4.60 22.68 -9.63
C MET A 503 -3.48 22.23 -8.68
N TYR A 504 -3.11 20.96 -8.76
CA TYR A 504 -2.00 20.34 -8.01
C TYR A 504 -1.12 19.55 -8.99
N GLN A 505 0.08 19.15 -8.59
CA GLN A 505 1.09 18.46 -9.43
C GLN A 505 0.51 17.61 -10.57
N ARG A 506 -0.24 16.56 -10.22
CA ARG A 506 -0.81 15.64 -11.21
C ARG A 506 -1.77 16.32 -12.17
N THR A 507 -2.62 17.24 -11.74
CA THR A 507 -3.50 18.01 -12.65
C THR A 507 -2.77 19.14 -13.37
N TRP A 508 -1.63 19.62 -12.88
CA TRP A 508 -0.78 20.60 -13.57
C TRP A 508 -0.03 19.95 -14.73
N ASP A 509 0.77 18.92 -14.48
CA ASP A 509 1.59 18.28 -15.51
C ASP A 509 0.72 17.57 -16.57
N CYS A 510 -0.43 17.03 -16.14
CA CYS A 510 -1.51 16.52 -16.98
C CYS A 510 -2.18 17.61 -17.83
N PHE A 511 -2.83 18.61 -17.23
CA PHE A 511 -3.76 19.49 -17.96
C PHE A 511 -3.17 20.85 -18.38
N GLN A 512 -2.08 21.29 -17.74
CA GLN A 512 -1.55 22.66 -17.86
C GLN A 512 -0.21 22.78 -18.57
N ASN A 513 0.54 21.69 -18.67
CA ASN A 513 1.73 21.62 -19.52
C ASN A 513 1.29 21.45 -20.98
N VAL A 514 0.87 22.53 -21.66
CA VAL A 514 0.07 22.41 -22.89
C VAL A 514 0.89 21.94 -24.11
N ARG A 515 2.22 22.05 -24.08
CA ARG A 515 3.07 21.73 -25.25
C ARG A 515 4.27 20.84 -24.93
N PRO A 516 4.06 19.51 -24.85
CA PRO A 516 2.82 18.81 -24.50
C PRO A 516 2.74 18.34 -23.04
N HIS A 517 1.60 17.74 -22.69
CA HIS A 517 1.32 17.11 -21.38
C HIS A 517 2.53 16.30 -20.89
N TYR A 518 2.98 16.58 -19.67
CA TYR A 518 4.20 16.07 -19.03
C TYR A 518 5.58 16.37 -19.67
N ARG A 519 5.75 17.02 -20.84
CA ARG A 519 7.10 17.12 -21.46
C ARG A 519 8.08 18.12 -20.82
N ALA A 520 7.67 18.81 -19.75
CA ALA A 520 8.63 19.51 -18.89
C ALA A 520 9.12 18.62 -17.73
N THR A 521 8.41 17.52 -17.45
CA THR A 521 8.84 16.42 -16.58
C THR A 521 9.90 15.59 -17.32
N LEU A 522 10.99 15.25 -16.65
CA LEU A 522 12.01 14.37 -17.23
C LEU A 522 11.46 12.94 -17.41
N TRP A 523 12.08 12.12 -18.25
CA TRP A 523 11.56 10.77 -18.57
C TRP A 523 11.54 9.84 -17.36
N ASP A 524 12.57 9.98 -16.52
CA ASP A 524 12.80 9.35 -15.23
C ASP A 524 11.97 9.94 -14.08
N GLU A 525 11.30 11.07 -14.31
CA GLU A 525 10.32 11.67 -13.38
C GLU A 525 8.86 11.39 -13.80
N LEU A 526 8.63 10.70 -14.93
CA LEU A 526 7.28 10.35 -15.37
C LEU A 526 6.66 9.31 -14.43
N PRO A 527 5.43 9.52 -13.92
CA PRO A 527 4.66 8.46 -13.28
C PRO A 527 4.58 7.22 -14.18
N LEU A 528 4.77 6.02 -13.62
CA LEU A 528 5.00 4.81 -14.42
C LEU A 528 3.81 4.47 -15.35
N ASN A 529 2.58 4.78 -14.95
CA ASN A 529 1.41 4.71 -15.83
C ASN A 529 1.46 5.69 -17.03
N VAL A 530 2.03 6.89 -16.85
CA VAL A 530 2.24 7.90 -17.90
C VAL A 530 3.40 7.49 -18.82
N SER A 531 4.50 6.94 -18.30
CA SER A 531 5.60 6.44 -19.13
C SER A 531 5.17 5.23 -19.97
N HIS A 532 4.41 4.29 -19.39
CA HIS A 532 3.78 3.18 -20.12
C HIS A 532 2.81 3.67 -21.22
N ALA A 533 2.08 4.76 -20.98
CA ALA A 533 1.25 5.39 -22.00
C ALA A 533 2.09 6.08 -23.10
N ALA A 534 3.18 6.76 -22.73
CA ALA A 534 4.10 7.36 -23.68
C ALA A 534 4.73 6.31 -24.61
N ILE A 535 5.17 5.16 -24.05
CA ILE A 535 5.68 4.01 -24.81
C ILE A 535 4.63 3.47 -25.80
N LYS A 536 3.36 3.36 -25.39
CA LYS A 536 2.26 2.95 -26.29
C LYS A 536 2.01 3.92 -27.46
N LEU A 537 2.32 5.21 -27.29
CA LEU A 537 2.31 6.22 -28.37
C LEU A 537 3.59 6.23 -29.21
N GLY A 538 4.61 5.44 -28.85
CA GLY A 538 5.89 5.35 -29.54
C GLY A 538 6.97 6.30 -29.04
N TRP A 539 6.86 6.84 -27.82
CA TRP A 539 7.97 7.52 -27.15
C TRP A 539 8.95 6.51 -26.53
N ASP A 540 10.21 6.95 -26.42
CA ASP A 540 11.24 6.37 -25.58
C ASP A 540 12.06 7.52 -24.93
N GLU A 541 12.94 7.19 -23.98
CA GLU A 541 13.79 8.15 -23.26
C GLU A 541 14.57 9.08 -24.21
N TYR A 542 15.08 8.54 -25.32
CA TYR A 542 15.90 9.26 -26.30
C TYR A 542 15.04 10.21 -27.15
N LEU A 543 13.85 9.78 -27.57
CA LEU A 543 12.88 10.61 -28.27
C LEU A 543 12.35 11.74 -27.38
N TRP A 544 12.10 11.45 -26.10
CA TRP A 544 11.59 12.38 -25.09
C TRP A 544 12.60 13.51 -24.80
N SER A 545 13.82 13.12 -24.41
CA SER A 545 14.83 14.01 -23.82
C SER A 545 15.57 14.91 -24.81
N GLY A 546 15.70 14.52 -26.09
CA GLY A 546 16.59 15.24 -27.02
C GLY A 546 16.22 15.24 -28.50
N SER A 547 15.19 14.52 -28.94
CA SER A 547 14.88 14.45 -30.38
C SER A 547 13.99 15.60 -30.88
N SER A 548 14.28 16.09 -32.09
CA SER A 548 13.42 17.05 -32.80
C SER A 548 12.26 16.38 -33.55
N SER A 549 11.90 15.16 -33.17
CA SER A 549 10.92 14.29 -33.84
C SER A 549 9.90 13.81 -32.81
N ASN A 550 8.61 13.96 -33.11
CA ASN A 550 7.57 13.29 -32.34
C ASN A 550 7.32 11.87 -32.93
N PRO A 551 6.79 10.92 -32.15
CA PRO A 551 6.42 9.59 -32.64
C PRO A 551 5.39 9.62 -33.78
N GLU A 552 5.30 8.53 -34.57
CA GLU A 552 4.40 8.44 -35.73
C GLU A 552 2.92 8.71 -35.38
N ALA A 553 2.47 8.34 -34.16
CA ALA A 553 1.13 8.65 -33.68
C ALA A 553 0.80 10.16 -33.78
N TYR A 554 1.75 11.04 -33.47
CA TYR A 554 1.58 12.49 -33.47
C TYR A 554 1.46 13.08 -34.90
N GLY A 555 1.73 12.30 -35.94
CA GLY A 555 1.46 12.64 -37.35
C GLY A 555 0.07 12.23 -37.83
N ARG A 556 -0.71 11.49 -37.02
CA ARG A 556 -2.08 11.03 -37.31
C ARG A 556 -3.10 11.87 -36.53
N ARG A 557 -4.28 12.09 -37.12
CA ARG A 557 -5.42 12.72 -36.43
C ARG A 557 -5.98 11.80 -35.35
N TRP A 558 -6.74 12.34 -34.40
CA TRP A 558 -7.36 11.57 -33.31
C TRP A 558 -8.28 10.46 -33.83
N ASP A 559 -9.03 10.74 -34.92
CA ASP A 559 -9.87 9.76 -35.61
C ASP A 559 -9.09 8.73 -36.47
N GLN A 560 -7.75 8.77 -36.42
CA GLN A 560 -6.81 7.85 -37.06
C GLN A 560 -5.89 7.14 -36.05
N LEU A 561 -6.11 7.34 -34.75
CA LEU A 561 -5.49 6.57 -33.67
C LEU A 561 -6.23 5.23 -33.45
N ARG A 562 -5.51 4.20 -33.03
CA ARG A 562 -6.08 2.96 -32.48
C ARG A 562 -6.74 3.24 -31.12
N GLU A 563 -7.67 2.40 -30.69
CA GLU A 563 -8.31 2.49 -29.37
C GLU A 563 -7.27 2.47 -28.21
N GLU A 564 -6.26 1.60 -28.32
CA GLU A 564 -5.10 1.56 -27.41
C GLU A 564 -4.31 2.87 -27.36
N GLU A 565 -4.18 3.55 -28.51
CA GLU A 565 -3.45 4.82 -28.64
C GLU A 565 -4.30 5.99 -28.15
N GLN A 566 -5.62 5.99 -28.37
CA GLN A 566 -6.54 6.97 -27.77
C GLN A 566 -6.58 6.83 -26.25
N SER A 567 -6.61 5.59 -25.73
CA SER A 567 -6.51 5.29 -24.30
C SER A 567 -5.20 5.80 -23.71
N ALA A 568 -4.06 5.46 -24.33
CA ALA A 568 -2.74 5.95 -23.90
C ALA A 568 -2.63 7.48 -23.98
N ALA A 569 -3.11 8.09 -25.06
CA ALA A 569 -3.17 9.55 -25.17
C ALA A 569 -4.01 10.18 -24.06
N THR A 570 -5.12 9.54 -23.65
CA THR A 570 -5.97 10.05 -22.55
C THR A 570 -5.34 9.86 -21.16
N VAL A 571 -4.51 8.83 -20.94
CA VAL A 571 -3.64 8.73 -19.75
C VAL A 571 -2.60 9.86 -19.75
N MET A 572 -2.07 10.21 -20.92
CA MET A 572 -1.30 11.45 -21.14
C MET A 572 -2.19 12.71 -21.28
N CYS A 573 -3.42 12.66 -20.79
CA CYS A 573 -4.36 13.78 -20.69
C CYS A 573 -4.81 14.47 -21.99
N TYR A 574 -4.51 13.87 -23.15
CA TYR A 574 -5.05 14.29 -24.43
C TYR A 574 -6.52 13.92 -24.61
N PHE A 575 -7.17 14.70 -25.46
CA PHE A 575 -8.51 14.44 -25.99
C PHE A 575 -8.60 14.98 -27.42
N ASN A 576 -9.70 14.69 -28.11
CA ASN A 576 -9.85 14.93 -29.56
C ASN A 576 -9.68 16.38 -30.06
N VAL A 577 -9.60 17.38 -29.16
CA VAL A 577 -9.29 18.78 -29.50
C VAL A 577 -7.98 19.29 -28.88
N SER A 578 -7.30 18.52 -28.02
CA SER A 578 -5.92 18.84 -27.58
C SER A 578 -4.85 18.04 -28.36
N TRP A 579 -5.26 17.07 -29.17
CA TRP A 579 -4.36 16.20 -29.91
C TRP A 579 -3.55 16.95 -31.00
N PRO A 580 -2.19 16.92 -30.97
CA PRO A 580 -1.37 17.72 -31.89
C PRO A 580 -1.55 17.36 -33.37
N GLY A 581 -1.96 16.13 -33.67
CA GLY A 581 -2.18 15.65 -35.03
C GLY A 581 -3.42 16.24 -35.72
N ASP A 582 -4.35 16.87 -34.98
CA ASP A 582 -5.48 17.60 -35.54
C ASP A 582 -5.19 19.10 -35.79
N GLY A 583 -4.13 19.65 -35.19
CA GLY A 583 -3.66 21.01 -35.47
C GLY A 583 -3.13 21.77 -34.26
N ASN A 584 -2.67 23.00 -34.51
CA ASN A 584 -2.01 23.85 -33.51
C ASN A 584 -2.90 24.92 -32.87
N THR A 585 -4.16 25.03 -33.28
CA THR A 585 -5.11 26.06 -32.84
C THR A 585 -6.14 25.45 -31.89
N ILE A 586 -5.94 25.66 -30.58
CA ILE A 586 -6.83 25.18 -29.54
C ILE A 586 -7.12 26.36 -28.60
N ASN A 587 -8.37 26.82 -28.58
CA ASN A 587 -8.85 27.84 -27.63
C ASN A 587 -9.81 27.17 -26.63
N LEU A 588 -9.86 27.64 -25.38
CA LEU A 588 -10.76 27.12 -24.35
C LEU A 588 -12.23 26.99 -24.80
N TRP A 589 -12.68 27.91 -25.65
CA TRP A 589 -14.06 27.97 -26.14
C TRP A 589 -14.49 26.69 -26.86
N ASP A 590 -13.60 26.07 -27.63
CA ASP A 590 -13.89 24.81 -28.34
C ASP A 590 -13.84 23.62 -27.37
N GLN A 591 -12.94 23.66 -26.38
CA GLN A 591 -12.73 22.58 -25.42
C GLN A 591 -13.91 22.34 -24.46
N TYR A 592 -14.60 23.40 -24.02
CA TYR A 592 -15.72 23.26 -23.08
C TYR A 592 -17.03 22.89 -23.79
N ASN A 593 -17.27 23.45 -24.98
CA ASN A 593 -18.52 23.26 -25.72
C ASN A 593 -18.67 21.87 -26.35
N ASP A 594 -17.58 21.17 -26.68
CA ASP A 594 -17.65 19.81 -27.23
C ASP A 594 -17.72 18.72 -26.15
N ALA A 595 -17.17 18.93 -24.96
CA ALA A 595 -17.34 18.01 -23.84
C ALA A 595 -18.83 17.82 -23.46
N TYR A 596 -19.62 18.91 -23.54
CA TYR A 596 -21.07 18.87 -23.34
C TYR A 596 -21.83 18.13 -24.46
N LYS A 597 -21.25 18.03 -25.67
CA LYS A 597 -21.82 17.20 -26.76
C LYS A 597 -21.46 15.73 -26.56
N GLN A 598 -20.22 15.43 -26.15
CA GLN A 598 -19.74 14.06 -25.97
C GLN A 598 -20.46 13.33 -24.83
N SER A 599 -20.80 14.00 -23.71
CA SER A 599 -21.61 13.38 -22.65
C SER A 599 -23.01 12.99 -23.15
N VAL A 600 -23.65 13.86 -23.96
CA VAL A 600 -24.95 13.61 -24.57
C VAL A 600 -24.87 12.48 -25.61
N SER A 601 -23.85 12.47 -26.49
CA SER A 601 -23.66 11.40 -27.48
C SER A 601 -23.26 10.06 -26.85
N GLY A 602 -22.48 10.07 -25.77
CA GLY A 602 -22.11 8.87 -25.00
C GLY A 602 -23.31 8.21 -24.34
N MET A 603 -24.21 9.01 -23.72
CA MET A 603 -25.48 8.50 -23.19
C MET A 603 -26.34 7.86 -24.29
N VAL A 604 -26.40 8.45 -25.49
CA VAL A 604 -27.14 7.88 -26.62
C VAL A 604 -26.53 6.55 -27.09
N LEU A 605 -25.20 6.48 -27.26
CA LEU A 605 -24.52 5.24 -27.68
C LEU A 605 -24.66 4.12 -26.65
N SER A 606 -24.46 4.41 -25.36
CA SER A 606 -24.62 3.43 -24.29
C SER A 606 -26.07 2.93 -24.19
N SER A 607 -27.06 3.80 -24.40
CA SER A 607 -28.48 3.43 -24.43
C SER A 607 -28.83 2.53 -25.62
N VAL A 608 -28.21 2.75 -26.79
CA VAL A 608 -28.38 1.90 -27.98
C VAL A 608 -27.72 0.53 -27.80
N PHE A 609 -26.55 0.46 -27.17
CA PHE A 609 -25.92 -0.82 -26.81
C PHE A 609 -26.79 -1.62 -25.81
N ALA A 610 -27.27 -0.97 -24.75
CA ALA A 610 -28.16 -1.61 -23.77
C ALA A 610 -29.45 -2.16 -24.41
N LEU A 611 -30.09 -1.41 -25.32
CA LEU A 611 -31.26 -1.91 -26.07
C LEU A 611 -30.91 -3.09 -26.98
N SER A 612 -29.73 -3.07 -27.61
CA SER A 612 -29.30 -4.13 -28.54
C SER A 612 -29.06 -5.46 -27.82
N VAL A 613 -28.41 -5.44 -26.65
CA VAL A 613 -28.18 -6.63 -25.81
C VAL A 613 -29.52 -7.19 -25.29
N LEU A 614 -30.47 -6.32 -24.90
CA LEU A 614 -31.82 -6.73 -24.50
C LEU A 614 -32.66 -7.31 -25.65
N MET A 615 -32.40 -6.94 -26.90
CA MET A 615 -33.04 -7.54 -28.08
C MET A 615 -32.37 -8.82 -28.58
N MET A 616 -31.13 -9.11 -28.18
CA MET A 616 -30.46 -10.39 -28.43
C MET A 616 -30.74 -11.46 -27.36
N SER A 617 -31.48 -11.10 -26.30
CA SER A 617 -31.79 -11.97 -25.15
C SER A 617 -33.28 -12.32 -25.04
N ARG A 618 -33.96 -12.53 -26.17
CA ARG A 618 -35.40 -12.90 -26.27
C ARG A 618 -35.69 -13.85 -27.42
#